data_AF-A0A933FDH1-F1
#
_entry.id   AF-A0A933FDH1-F1
#
_cell.length_a   1.000
_cell.length_b   1.000
_cell.length_c   1.000
_cell.angle_alpha   90.00
_cell.angle_beta   90.00
_cell.angle_gamma   90.00
#
_symmetry.space_group_name_H-M   'P 1'
#
loop_
_entity.id
_entity.type
_entity.pdbx_description
1 polymer ?
#
loop_
_entity_poly.entity_id
_entity_poly.type
_entity_poly.pdbx_seq_one_letter_code
_entity_poly.pdbx_strand_id
1 'polypeptide(L)'
;MSELLRFPAGERAEIVAEWRRAAAERLPSDYSAVGCLLLLLAIALFFGVPWLVRKTGLEPVRPVAIALIALAGLSAIGGLFLSFAGGSFLAGAVRRHVDESLTVLTQRFDAAGAAERRSAAVRLLHHATYSGGPWVRDSYEPGDVRPKLGAALPYVLAVETVLREEVGLSPVFTAEPTAPARADATETGET
;
A
#
# COMPACT_ATOMS: atom_id res chain seq x y z
N MET A 1 2.98 23.85 22.32
CA MET A 1 3.62 23.85 20.99
C MET A 1 5.11 23.73 21.20
N SER A 2 5.64 22.53 21.07
CA SER A 2 7.09 22.31 21.11
C SER A 2 7.72 23.07 19.96
N GLU A 3 8.79 23.80 20.21
CA GLU A 3 9.59 24.42 19.16
C GLU A 3 10.11 23.29 18.26
N LEU A 4 9.45 23.09 17.12
CA LEU A 4 9.80 22.05 16.18
C LEU A 4 11.25 22.28 15.73
N LEU A 5 12.02 21.21 15.76
CA LEU A 5 13.44 21.24 15.42
C LEU A 5 13.59 21.80 13.99
N ARG A 6 14.16 23.00 13.86
CA ARG A 6 14.37 23.61 12.54
C ARG A 6 15.65 23.06 11.92
N PHE A 7 15.50 22.40 10.78
CA PHE A 7 16.64 21.89 10.02
C PHE A 7 17.32 23.00 9.20
N PRO A 8 18.66 23.03 9.14
CA PRO A 8 19.37 23.92 8.23
C PRO A 8 19.07 23.54 6.77
N ALA A 9 19.27 24.48 5.84
CA ALA A 9 18.96 24.27 4.41
C ALA A 9 19.63 23.02 3.81
N GLY A 10 20.87 22.72 4.21
CA GLY A 10 21.58 21.51 3.76
C GLY A 10 20.89 20.22 4.19
N GLU A 11 20.47 20.13 5.45
CA GLU A 11 19.75 18.96 5.96
C GLU A 11 18.37 18.81 5.31
N ARG A 12 17.67 19.92 5.05
CA ARG A 12 16.39 19.91 4.30
C ARG A 12 16.58 19.33 2.89
N ALA A 13 17.66 19.73 2.20
CA ALA A 13 17.98 19.19 0.87
C ALA A 13 18.30 17.68 0.92
N GLU A 14 19.00 17.22 1.96
CA GLU A 14 19.28 15.79 2.16
C GLU A 14 18.01 14.98 2.47
N ILE A 15 17.07 15.54 3.25
CA ILE A 15 15.75 14.92 3.51
C ILE A 15 14.98 14.74 2.20
N VAL A 16 14.91 15.77 1.36
CA VAL A 16 14.22 15.71 0.06
C VAL A 16 14.92 14.74 -0.90
N ALA A 17 16.25 14.71 -0.90
CA ALA A 17 17.01 13.76 -1.72
C ALA A 17 16.75 12.31 -1.31
N GLU A 18 16.68 12.03 0.00
CA GLU A 18 16.35 10.71 0.54
C GLU A 18 14.91 10.32 0.18
N TRP A 19 13.96 11.26 0.27
CA TRP A 19 12.58 11.03 -0.16
C TRP A 19 12.50 10.66 -1.64
N ARG A 20 13.19 11.40 -2.50
CA ARG A 20 13.23 11.10 -3.94
C ARG A 20 13.89 9.75 -4.22
N ARG A 21 14.91 9.37 -3.45
CA ARG A 21 15.53 8.03 -3.55
C ARG A 21 14.53 6.95 -3.17
N ALA A 22 13.82 7.10 -2.05
CA ALA A 22 12.79 6.17 -1.60
C ALA A 22 11.61 6.07 -2.61
N ALA A 23 11.18 7.19 -3.17
CA ALA A 23 10.13 7.22 -4.19
C ALA A 23 10.58 6.62 -5.54
N ALA A 24 11.89 6.62 -5.83
CA ALA A 24 12.45 5.99 -7.02
C ALA A 24 12.69 4.49 -6.86
N GLU A 25 12.77 3.97 -5.63
CA GLU A 25 12.77 2.53 -5.37
C GLU A 25 11.43 1.95 -5.83
N ARG A 26 11.46 1.11 -6.87
CA ARG A 26 10.24 0.47 -7.37
C ARG A 26 9.68 -0.41 -6.26
N LEU A 27 8.49 -0.06 -5.76
CA LEU A 27 7.69 -0.96 -4.95
C LEU A 27 7.55 -2.31 -5.69
N PRO A 28 7.53 -3.45 -4.97
CA PRO A 28 7.28 -4.76 -5.58
C PRO A 28 6.05 -4.66 -6.50
N SER A 29 6.18 -5.15 -7.73
CA SER A 29 5.09 -5.09 -8.71
C SER A 29 3.83 -5.72 -8.12
N ASP A 30 2.74 -4.96 -8.05
CA ASP A 30 1.47 -5.49 -7.57
C ASP A 30 0.85 -6.40 -8.66
N TYR A 31 0.83 -7.70 -8.38
CA TYR A 31 0.24 -8.71 -9.27
C TYR A 31 -1.28 -8.82 -9.12
N SER A 32 -1.91 -8.07 -8.21
CA SER A 32 -3.37 -8.10 -8.01
C SER A 32 -4.15 -7.68 -9.25
N ALA A 33 -3.65 -6.69 -10.00
CA ALA A 33 -4.25 -6.28 -11.28
C ALA A 33 -4.23 -7.41 -12.32
N VAL A 34 -3.12 -8.17 -12.38
CA VAL A 34 -2.99 -9.35 -13.24
C VAL A 34 -3.95 -10.46 -12.78
N GLY A 35 -4.06 -10.68 -11.47
CA GLY A 35 -5.00 -11.64 -10.89
C GLY A 35 -6.46 -11.31 -11.22
N CYS A 36 -6.86 -10.03 -11.10
CA CYS A 36 -8.19 -9.55 -11.44
C CYS A 36 -8.48 -9.71 -12.95
N LEU A 37 -7.53 -9.35 -13.81
CA LEU A 37 -7.66 -9.52 -15.26
C LEU A 37 -7.83 -11.00 -15.63
N LEU A 38 -7.03 -11.89 -15.03
CA LEU A 38 -7.14 -13.34 -15.24
C LEU A 38 -8.49 -13.88 -14.76
N LEU A 39 -9.00 -13.39 -13.63
CA LEU A 39 -10.32 -13.77 -13.12
C LEU A 39 -11.45 -13.32 -14.05
N LEU A 40 -11.42 -12.07 -14.52
CA LEU A 40 -12.39 -11.54 -15.48
C LEU A 40 -12.35 -12.31 -16.80
N LEU A 41 -11.16 -12.64 -17.29
CA LEU A 41 -10.97 -13.47 -18.47
C LEU A 41 -11.55 -14.87 -18.27
N ALA A 42 -11.33 -15.48 -17.10
CA ALA A 42 -11.89 -16.79 -16.78
C ALA A 42 -13.43 -16.76 -16.74
N ILE A 43 -14.03 -15.72 -16.15
CA ILE A 43 -15.49 -15.51 -16.15
C ILE A 43 -16.00 -15.33 -17.58
N ALA A 44 -15.35 -14.47 -18.38
CA ALA A 44 -15.73 -14.21 -19.76
C ALA A 44 -15.65 -15.49 -20.62
N LEU A 45 -14.64 -16.33 -20.43
CA LEU A 45 -14.54 -17.64 -21.09
C LEU A 45 -15.62 -18.60 -20.61
N PHE A 46 -15.87 -18.66 -19.30
CA PHE A 46 -16.87 -19.56 -18.71
C PHE A 46 -18.29 -19.30 -19.25
N PHE A 47 -18.68 -18.04 -19.43
CA PHE A 47 -19.99 -17.69 -20.00
C PHE A 47 -19.98 -17.55 -21.53
N GLY A 48 -18.89 -17.04 -22.10
CA GLY A 48 -18.76 -16.76 -23.52
C GLY A 48 -18.65 -18.02 -24.37
N VAL A 49 -17.91 -19.03 -23.92
CA VAL A 49 -17.75 -20.30 -24.65
C VAL A 49 -19.08 -21.04 -24.86
N PRO A 50 -19.89 -21.34 -23.82
CA PRO A 50 -21.15 -22.04 -24.03
C PRO A 50 -22.15 -21.22 -24.86
N TRP A 51 -22.13 -19.89 -24.74
CA TRP A 51 -22.96 -19.03 -25.59
C TRP A 51 -22.52 -19.09 -27.06
N LEU A 52 -21.21 -19.04 -27.33
CA LEU A 52 -20.66 -19.09 -28.68
C LEU A 52 -20.93 -20.44 -29.35
N VAL A 53 -20.74 -21.55 -28.63
CA VAL A 53 -21.04 -22.91 -29.10
C VAL A 53 -22.50 -23.06 -29.51
N ARG A 54 -23.44 -22.54 -28.70
CA ARG A 54 -24.87 -22.56 -29.01
C ARG A 54 -25.20 -21.76 -30.28
N LYS A 55 -24.51 -20.64 -30.51
CA LYS A 55 -24.77 -19.76 -31.66
C LYS A 55 -24.18 -20.28 -32.96
N THR A 56 -22.99 -20.89 -32.91
CA THR A 56 -22.28 -21.36 -34.11
C THR A 56 -22.68 -22.79 -34.51
N GLY A 57 -23.31 -23.55 -33.61
CA GLY A 57 -23.66 -24.96 -33.87
C GLY A 57 -22.43 -25.85 -34.05
N LEU A 58 -21.24 -25.37 -33.68
CA LEU A 58 -20.03 -26.16 -33.63
C LEU A 58 -20.22 -27.17 -32.51
N GLU A 59 -20.56 -28.42 -32.82
CA GLU A 59 -20.48 -29.51 -31.86
C GLU A 59 -19.01 -29.59 -31.41
N PRO A 60 -18.68 -29.14 -30.18
CA PRO A 60 -17.33 -29.25 -29.73
C PRO A 60 -17.08 -30.74 -29.53
N VAL A 61 -16.13 -31.29 -30.28
CA VAL A 61 -15.61 -32.64 -30.01
C VAL A 61 -15.33 -32.69 -28.52
N ARG A 62 -15.98 -33.61 -27.80
CA ARG A 62 -15.96 -33.78 -26.34
C ARG A 62 -14.62 -33.42 -25.66
N PRO A 63 -13.43 -33.80 -26.18
CA PRO A 63 -12.14 -33.39 -25.60
C PRO A 63 -11.87 -31.87 -25.61
N VAL A 64 -12.31 -31.14 -26.64
CA VAL A 64 -12.12 -29.68 -26.75
C VAL A 64 -12.94 -28.94 -25.69
N ALA A 65 -14.18 -29.37 -25.45
CA ALA A 65 -15.01 -28.81 -24.38
C ALA A 65 -14.38 -29.03 -22.99
N ILE A 66 -13.86 -30.23 -22.73
CA ILE A 66 -13.18 -30.56 -21.47
C ILE A 66 -11.91 -29.71 -21.30
N ALA A 67 -11.11 -29.55 -22.36
CA ALA A 67 -9.90 -28.73 -22.32
C ALA A 67 -10.20 -27.25 -22.02
N LEU A 68 -11.25 -26.68 -22.62
CA LEU A 68 -11.65 -25.30 -22.37
C LEU A 68 -12.16 -25.10 -20.94
N ILE A 69 -12.95 -26.04 -20.40
CA ILE A 69 -13.42 -26.00 -19.01
C ILE A 69 -12.24 -26.13 -18.04
N ALA A 70 -11.30 -27.05 -18.30
CA ALA A 70 -10.11 -27.22 -17.48
C ALA A 70 -9.22 -25.95 -17.50
N LEU A 71 -9.05 -25.34 -18.68
CA LEU A 71 -8.30 -24.10 -18.82
C LEU A 71 -8.97 -22.94 -18.06
N ALA A 72 -10.29 -22.79 -18.18
CA ALA A 72 -11.07 -21.80 -17.44
C ALA A 72 -10.97 -22.02 -15.91
N GLY A 73 -11.04 -23.27 -15.46
CA GLY A 73 -10.86 -23.62 -14.06
C GLY A 73 -9.46 -23.30 -13.53
N LEU A 74 -8.41 -23.69 -14.27
CA LEU A 74 -7.02 -23.40 -13.91
C LEU A 74 -6.73 -21.89 -13.88
N SER A 75 -7.27 -21.12 -14.83
CA SER A 75 -7.11 -19.67 -14.85
C SER A 75 -7.91 -18.97 -13.74
N ALA A 76 -9.08 -19.49 -13.37
CA ALA A 76 -9.82 -19.00 -12.19
C ALA A 76 -9.06 -19.27 -10.88
N ILE A 77 -8.53 -20.48 -10.69
CA ILE A 77 -7.75 -20.84 -9.49
C ILE A 77 -6.46 -20.03 -9.44
N GLY A 78 -5.74 -19.91 -10.56
CA GLY A 78 -4.52 -19.11 -10.67
C GLY A 78 -4.77 -17.63 -10.43
N GLY A 79 -5.85 -17.07 -11.01
CA GLY A 79 -6.27 -15.69 -10.80
C GLY A 79 -6.65 -15.40 -9.35
N LEU A 80 -7.38 -16.32 -8.71
CA LEU A 80 -7.73 -16.22 -7.29
C LEU A 80 -6.48 -16.26 -6.40
N PHE A 81 -5.58 -17.22 -6.65
CA PHE A 81 -4.33 -17.35 -5.90
C PHE A 81 -3.45 -16.10 -6.06
N LEU A 82 -3.28 -15.59 -7.27
CA LEU A 82 -2.51 -14.37 -7.53
C LEU A 82 -3.15 -13.12 -6.91
N SER A 83 -4.48 -13.02 -6.91
CA SER A 83 -5.20 -11.90 -6.30
C SER A 83 -5.04 -11.88 -4.78
N PHE A 84 -5.12 -13.04 -4.12
CA PHE A 84 -4.95 -13.15 -2.67
C PHE A 84 -3.48 -13.06 -2.24
N ALA A 85 -2.57 -13.73 -2.97
CA ALA A 85 -1.15 -13.74 -2.64
C ALA A 85 -0.50 -12.37 -2.94
N GLY A 86 -0.81 -11.75 -4.08
CA GLY A 86 -0.20 -10.49 -4.52
C GLY A 86 -0.38 -9.36 -3.51
N GLY A 87 -1.60 -9.17 -2.99
CA GLY A 87 -1.88 -8.15 -1.98
C GLY A 87 -1.19 -8.41 -0.63
N SER A 88 -1.04 -9.68 -0.24
CA SER A 88 -0.41 -10.06 1.03
C SER A 88 1.11 -9.89 1.00
N PHE A 89 1.76 -10.13 -0.14
CA PHE A 89 3.22 -9.97 -0.27
C PHE A 89 3.64 -8.50 -0.24
N LEU A 90 2.90 -7.62 -0.92
CA LEU A 90 3.18 -6.18 -0.92
C LEU A 90 3.03 -5.60 0.49
N ALA A 91 1.93 -5.92 1.17
CA ALA A 91 1.70 -5.52 2.56
C ALA A 91 2.82 -6.01 3.49
N GLY A 92 3.28 -7.25 3.30
CA GLY A 92 4.37 -7.83 4.07
C GLY A 92 5.72 -7.11 3.85
N ALA A 93 6.05 -6.76 2.60
CA ALA A 93 7.29 -6.05 2.28
C ALA A 93 7.30 -4.62 2.84
N VAL A 94 6.21 -3.88 2.64
CA VAL A 94 6.06 -2.52 3.18
C VAL A 94 6.13 -2.54 4.70
N ARG A 95 5.46 -3.50 5.34
CA ARG A 95 5.48 -3.65 6.81
C ARG A 95 6.89 -3.93 7.35
N ARG A 96 7.70 -4.74 6.67
CA ARG A 96 9.11 -4.94 7.06
C ARG A 96 9.90 -3.64 7.04
N HIS A 97 9.76 -2.82 6.00
CA HIS A 97 10.45 -1.52 5.94
C HIS A 97 10.00 -0.55 7.05
N VAL A 98 8.70 -0.57 7.38
CA VAL A 98 8.17 0.18 8.52
C VAL A 98 8.77 -0.31 9.83
N ASP A 99 8.77 -1.63 10.07
CA ASP A 99 9.29 -2.23 11.30
C ASP A 99 10.80 -1.99 11.48
N GLU A 100 11.59 -2.06 10.40
CA GLU A 100 13.01 -1.71 10.39
C GLU A 100 13.23 -0.24 10.74
N SER A 101 12.46 0.66 10.13
CA SER A 101 12.53 2.10 10.37
C SER A 101 12.16 2.43 11.81
N LEU A 102 11.10 1.80 12.33
CA LEU A 102 10.70 1.92 13.73
C LEU A 102 11.79 1.39 14.66
N THR A 103 12.42 0.27 14.34
CA THR A 103 13.51 -0.28 15.16
C THR A 103 14.66 0.73 15.28
N VAL A 104 15.06 1.36 14.17
CA VAL A 104 16.10 2.40 14.18
C VAL A 104 15.66 3.60 15.04
N LEU A 105 14.44 4.11 14.82
CA LEU A 105 13.94 5.31 15.49
C LEU A 105 13.61 5.09 16.97
N THR A 106 13.30 3.87 17.40
CA THR A 106 12.89 3.59 18.78
C THR A 106 14.03 3.04 19.63
N GLN A 107 14.87 2.18 19.07
CA GLN A 107 15.90 1.46 19.84
C GLN A 107 17.29 2.04 19.63
N ARG A 108 17.55 2.65 18.46
CA ARG A 108 18.89 3.07 18.06
C ARG A 108 19.00 4.57 17.78
N PHE A 109 18.00 5.37 18.11
CA PHE A 109 17.95 6.78 17.71
C PHE A 109 19.20 7.58 18.12
N ASP A 110 19.63 7.47 19.38
CA ASP A 110 20.80 8.23 19.88
C ASP A 110 22.13 7.67 19.37
N ALA A 111 22.19 6.37 19.07
CA ALA A 111 23.38 5.70 18.54
C ALA A 111 23.49 5.81 17.01
N ALA A 112 22.38 6.07 16.32
CA ALA A 112 22.30 6.15 14.87
C ALA A 112 22.89 7.47 14.35
N GLY A 113 23.66 7.37 13.27
CA GLY A 113 24.15 8.54 12.55
C GLY A 113 23.01 9.41 12.01
N ALA A 114 23.29 10.68 11.71
CA ALA A 114 22.28 11.60 11.17
C ALA A 114 21.64 11.04 9.88
N ALA A 115 22.45 10.48 8.98
CA ALA A 115 21.95 9.86 7.75
C ALA A 115 21.04 8.64 8.00
N GLU A 116 21.36 7.80 8.98
CA GLU A 116 20.57 6.61 9.33
C GLU A 116 19.22 7.02 9.94
N ARG A 117 19.21 8.00 10.86
CA ARG A 117 17.97 8.57 11.43
C ARG A 117 17.09 9.20 10.37
N ARG A 118 17.68 9.98 9.46
CA ARG A 118 16.97 10.62 8.35
C ARG A 118 16.35 9.58 7.43
N SER A 119 17.12 8.59 6.99
CA SER A 119 16.62 7.52 6.12
C SER A 119 15.48 6.75 6.79
N ALA A 120 15.60 6.42 8.08
CA ALA A 120 14.52 5.76 8.82
C ALA A 120 13.26 6.62 8.95
N ALA A 121 13.38 7.92 9.27
CA ALA A 121 12.24 8.83 9.36
C ALA A 121 11.55 9.01 7.99
N VAL A 122 12.34 9.21 6.93
CA VAL A 122 11.83 9.35 5.56
C VAL A 122 11.12 8.06 5.11
N ARG A 123 11.72 6.88 5.33
CA ARG A 123 11.11 5.59 4.99
C ARG A 123 9.83 5.33 5.77
N LEU A 124 9.81 5.64 7.06
CA LEU A 124 8.61 5.52 7.89
C LEU A 124 7.46 6.36 7.32
N LEU A 125 7.72 7.61 6.93
CA LEU A 125 6.73 8.50 6.34
C LEU A 125 6.33 8.08 4.92
N HIS A 126 7.30 7.67 4.10
CA HIS A 126 7.07 7.21 2.73
C HIS A 126 6.16 5.99 2.69
N HIS A 127 6.35 5.07 3.63
CA HIS A 127 5.55 3.85 3.76
C HIS A 127 4.36 4.01 4.71
N ALA A 128 3.96 5.22 5.10
CA ALA A 128 2.75 5.44 5.90
C ALA A 128 1.50 4.90 5.19
N THR A 129 1.44 5.14 3.88
CA THR A 129 0.38 4.63 3.00
C THR A 129 1.02 3.89 1.83
N TYR A 130 0.36 2.85 1.33
CA TYR A 130 0.73 2.25 0.04
C TYR A 130 -0.51 2.12 -0.85
N SER A 131 -0.30 2.28 -2.16
CA SER A 131 -1.32 2.00 -3.17
C SER A 131 -0.96 0.71 -3.91
N GLY A 132 -1.86 -0.26 -3.82
CA GLY A 132 -1.82 -1.49 -4.63
C GLY A 132 -2.70 -1.42 -5.89
N GLY A 133 -3.12 -0.21 -6.29
CA GLY A 133 -4.04 -0.02 -7.41
C GLY A 133 -5.18 0.95 -7.06
N PRO A 134 -6.46 0.57 -7.22
CA PRO A 134 -7.57 1.49 -7.02
C PRO A 134 -7.82 1.85 -5.54
N TRP A 135 -7.13 1.19 -4.61
CA TRP A 135 -7.28 1.41 -3.17
C TRP A 135 -5.94 1.83 -2.57
N VAL A 136 -6.00 2.81 -1.67
CA VAL A 136 -4.88 3.19 -0.78
C VAL A 136 -5.15 2.54 0.57
N ARG A 137 -4.11 1.99 1.18
CA ARG A 137 -4.16 1.45 2.55
C ARG A 137 -3.08 2.07 3.40
N ASP A 138 -3.41 2.32 4.65
CA ASP A 138 -2.42 2.67 5.67
C ASP A 138 -1.62 1.42 6.03
N SER A 139 -0.30 1.55 6.08
CA SER A 139 0.59 0.45 6.48
C SER A 139 0.61 0.27 8.00
N TYR A 140 0.28 1.33 8.74
CA TYR A 140 0.19 1.37 10.18
C TYR A 140 -0.76 2.48 10.63
N GLU A 141 -1.31 2.33 11.84
CA GLU A 141 -2.11 3.37 12.46
C GLU A 141 -1.19 4.40 13.16
N PRO A 142 -1.23 5.70 12.80
CA PRO A 142 -0.37 6.71 13.41
C PRO A 142 -0.54 6.80 14.93
N GLY A 143 -1.76 6.54 15.44
CA GLY A 143 -2.07 6.49 16.87
C GLY A 143 -1.27 5.43 17.63
N ASP A 144 -1.01 4.28 17.01
CA ASP A 144 -0.24 3.18 17.60
C ASP A 144 1.27 3.39 17.50
N VAL A 145 1.73 4.08 16.46
CA VAL A 145 3.15 4.31 16.19
C VAL A 145 3.70 5.51 16.96
N ARG A 146 2.90 6.57 17.08
CA ARG A 146 3.29 7.81 17.79
C ARG A 146 3.81 7.58 19.22
N PRO A 147 3.18 6.77 20.09
CA PRO A 147 3.74 6.49 21.43
C PRO A 147 5.02 5.66 21.37
N LYS A 148 5.16 4.77 20.38
CA LYS A 148 6.37 3.93 20.21
C LYS A 148 7.60 4.76 19.85
N LEU A 149 7.42 5.82 19.05
CA LEU A 149 8.52 6.70 18.64
C LEU A 149 9.22 7.42 19.80
N GLY A 150 8.53 7.66 20.92
CA GLY A 150 9.11 8.23 22.13
C GLY A 150 9.96 9.49 21.85
N ALA A 151 11.25 9.43 22.18
CA ALA A 151 12.19 10.54 22.00
C ALA A 151 12.47 10.92 20.54
N ALA A 152 12.24 10.01 19.57
CA ALA A 152 12.42 10.29 18.16
C ALA A 152 11.23 11.03 17.52
N LEU A 153 10.07 11.11 18.20
CA LEU A 153 8.87 11.73 17.66
C LEU A 153 9.08 13.19 17.20
N PRO A 154 9.73 14.08 17.98
CA PRO A 154 9.97 15.46 17.54
C PRO A 154 10.82 15.54 16.26
N TYR A 155 11.76 14.62 16.09
CA TYR A 155 12.58 14.54 14.87
C TYR A 155 11.74 14.09 13.67
N VAL A 156 10.91 13.05 13.82
CA VAL A 156 10.01 12.59 12.75
C VAL A 156 9.01 13.68 12.34
N LEU A 157 8.45 14.43 13.29
CA LEU A 157 7.55 15.56 13.02
C LEU A 157 8.26 16.70 12.27
N ALA A 158 9.52 16.97 12.60
CA ALA A 158 10.32 17.96 11.88
C ALA A 158 10.58 17.50 10.43
N VAL A 159 10.90 16.21 10.22
CA VAL A 159 11.08 15.64 8.87
C VAL A 159 9.77 15.69 8.09
N GLU A 160 8.65 15.32 8.69
CA GLU A 160 7.32 15.44 8.10
C GLU A 160 7.05 16.88 7.67
N THR A 161 7.33 17.87 8.52
CA THR A 161 7.14 19.29 8.19
C THR A 161 7.94 19.70 6.96
N VAL A 162 9.22 19.31 6.87
CA VAL A 162 10.04 19.58 5.68
C VAL A 162 9.46 18.94 4.43
N LEU A 163 9.02 17.68 4.51
CA LEU A 163 8.45 16.99 3.36
C LEU A 163 7.09 17.57 2.95
N ARG A 164 6.29 18.04 3.90
CA ARG A 164 5.03 18.76 3.63
C ARG A 164 5.29 20.05 2.86
N GLU A 165 6.28 20.83 3.29
CA GLU A 165 6.64 22.11 2.67
C GLU A 165 7.28 21.93 1.28
N GLU A 166 8.18 20.96 1.12
CA GLU A 166 9.04 20.85 -0.08
C GLU A 166 8.50 19.89 -1.14
N VAL A 167 7.76 18.84 -0.74
CA VAL A 167 7.24 17.82 -1.67
C VAL A 167 5.73 17.64 -1.61
N GLY A 168 5.02 18.39 -0.76
CA GLY A 168 3.57 18.31 -0.64
C GLY A 168 3.08 17.00 0.00
N LEU A 169 3.88 16.41 0.90
CA LEU A 169 3.47 15.21 1.64
C LEU A 169 2.15 15.45 2.38
N SER A 170 1.23 14.47 2.36
CA SER A 170 0.04 14.51 3.22
C SER A 170 0.41 14.32 4.68
N PRO A 171 -0.23 15.03 5.63
CA PRO A 171 0.11 14.89 7.04
C PRO A 171 -0.16 13.46 7.54
N VAL A 172 0.83 12.85 8.20
CA VAL A 172 0.77 11.48 8.74
C VAL A 172 0.57 11.53 10.25
N PHE A 173 1.47 12.20 10.98
CA PHE A 173 1.38 12.34 12.44
C PHE A 173 0.81 13.69 12.85
N THR A 174 0.80 14.67 11.94
CA THR A 174 0.25 16.00 12.18
C THR A 174 -1.22 16.15 11.80
N ALA A 175 -1.83 15.15 11.19
CA ALA A 175 -3.27 15.17 10.90
C ALA A 175 -4.04 15.17 12.23
N GLU A 176 -5.07 16.02 12.32
CA GLU A 176 -6.06 15.84 13.39
C GLU A 176 -6.73 14.48 13.19
N PRO A 177 -7.02 13.74 14.27
CA PRO A 177 -7.78 12.51 14.16
C PRO A 177 -9.09 12.87 13.48
N THR A 178 -9.24 12.50 12.20
CA THR A 178 -10.52 12.62 11.52
C THR A 178 -11.47 11.75 12.33
N ALA A 179 -12.37 12.38 13.08
CA ALA A 179 -13.38 11.66 13.83
C ALA A 179 -13.96 10.60 12.90
N PRO A 180 -14.06 9.33 13.33
CA PRO A 180 -14.51 8.26 12.45
C PRO A 180 -15.78 8.77 11.79
N ALA A 181 -15.78 8.84 10.46
CA ALA A 181 -16.91 9.32 9.69
C ALA A 181 -18.11 8.60 10.28
N ARG A 182 -18.95 9.34 11.02
CA ARG A 182 -20.13 8.76 11.67
C ARG A 182 -20.79 8.03 10.53
N ALA A 183 -20.89 6.71 10.65
CA ALA A 183 -21.64 5.90 9.71
C ALA A 183 -23.01 6.56 9.72
N ASP A 184 -23.30 7.35 8.68
CA ASP A 184 -24.54 8.10 8.60
C ASP A 184 -25.60 7.07 8.82
N ALA A 185 -26.36 7.33 9.89
CA ALA A 185 -27.41 6.49 10.35
C ALA A 185 -28.21 6.12 9.11
N THR A 186 -28.34 4.81 8.90
CA THR A 186 -29.42 4.23 8.13
C THR A 186 -30.69 4.97 8.57
N GLU A 187 -31.12 5.96 7.77
CA GLU A 187 -32.50 6.42 7.73
C GLU A 187 -33.30 5.24 7.17
N THR A 188 -33.49 4.22 8.02
CA THR A 188 -34.68 3.38 7.98
C THR A 188 -35.82 4.24 8.50
N GLY A 189 -36.24 5.20 7.67
CA GLY A 189 -37.56 5.80 7.77
C GLY A 189 -38.57 4.81 7.21
N GLU A 190 -39.09 3.95 8.07
CA GLU A 190 -40.45 3.44 7.93
C GLU A 190 -41.41 4.63 7.90
N THR A 191 -42.20 4.77 6.83
CA THR A 191 -43.67 4.59 6.84
C THR A 191 -44.20 4.63 5.42
#